data_AF-A0A127SMW1-F1
#
_entry.id   AF-A0A127SMW1-F1
#
_cell.length_a   1.000
_cell.length_b   1.000
_cell.length_c   1.000
_cell.angle_alpha   90.00
_cell.angle_beta   90.00
_cell.angle_gamma   90.00
#
_symmetry.space_group_name_H-M   'P 1'
#
loop_
_entity.id
_entity.type
_entity.pdbx_description
1 polymer ?
#
loop_
_entity_poly.entity_id
_entity_poly.type
_entity_poly.pdbx_seq_one_letter_code
_entity_poly.pdbx_strand_id
1 'polypeptide(L)' 'TVRWGARCRAEFDKLMKSKKEKPLLFGIVQGGSFPELRRECGTRLEEIGFDGYGFG' A
#
# COMPACT_ATOMS: atom_id res chain seq x y z
N THR A 1 2.29 -8.55 -4.82
CA THR A 1 1.77 -7.49 -3.92
C THR A 1 2.16 -6.10 -4.36
N VAL A 2 3.43 -5.72 -4.38
CA VAL A 2 3.89 -4.33 -4.68
C VAL A 2 3.28 -3.73 -5.97
N ARG A 3 3.33 -4.47 -7.10
CA ARG A 3 2.74 -4.00 -8.37
C ARG A 3 1.24 -3.71 -8.30
N TRP A 4 0.51 -4.47 -7.48
CA TRP A 4 -0.91 -4.20 -7.24
C TRP A 4 -1.10 -3.01 -6.29
N GLY A 5 -0.29 -2.91 -5.25
CA GLY A 5 -0.27 -1.74 -4.36
C GLY A 5 -0.12 -0.42 -5.14
N ALA A 6 0.83 -0.34 -6.06
CA ALA A 6 1.04 0.84 -6.89
C ALA A 6 -0.18 1.18 -7.76
N ARG A 7 -0.83 0.15 -8.35
CA ARG A 7 -2.06 0.33 -9.14
C ARG A 7 -3.22 0.82 -8.28
N CYS A 8 -3.38 0.27 -7.07
CA CYS A 8 -4.41 0.67 -6.12
C CYS A 8 -4.20 2.11 -5.64
N ARG A 9 -2.96 2.50 -5.29
CA ARG A 9 -2.60 3.87 -4.91
C ARG A 9 -2.96 4.85 -6.01
N ALA A 10 -2.50 4.59 -7.24
CA ALA A 10 -2.77 5.45 -8.39
C ALA A 10 -4.28 5.60 -8.66
N GLU A 11 -5.05 4.52 -8.56
CA GLU A 11 -6.49 4.59 -8.78
C GLU A 11 -7.22 5.31 -7.65
N PHE A 12 -6.83 5.04 -6.39
CA PHE A 12 -7.36 5.76 -5.25
C PHE A 12 -7.13 7.27 -5.40
N ASP A 13 -5.93 7.69 -5.79
CA ASP A 13 -5.61 9.12 -5.94
C ASP A 13 -6.45 9.79 -7.02
N LYS A 14 -6.78 9.08 -8.11
CA LYS A 14 -7.73 9.59 -9.12
C LYS A 14 -9.13 9.74 -8.54
N LEU A 15 -9.63 8.71 -7.84
CA LEU A 15 -10.97 8.70 -7.26
C LEU A 15 -11.15 9.77 -6.19
N MET A 16 -10.09 10.13 -5.46
CA MET A 16 -10.15 11.12 -4.39
C MET A 16 -10.16 12.57 -4.88
N LYS A 17 -9.82 12.85 -6.14
CA LYS A 17 -9.82 14.23 -6.68
C LYS A 17 -11.18 14.93 -6.54
N SER A 18 -12.28 14.18 -6.55
CA SER A 18 -13.65 14.71 -6.47
C SER A 18 -14.33 14.48 -5.11
N LYS A 19 -13.61 13.92 -4.13
CA LYS A 19 -14.17 13.61 -2.80
C LYS A 19 -13.80 14.69 -1.79
N LYS A 20 -14.79 15.19 -1.04
CA LYS A 20 -14.57 16.12 0.08
C LYS A 20 -13.87 15.46 1.26
N GLU A 21 -14.19 14.19 1.53
CA GLU A 21 -13.58 13.40 2.59
C GLU A 21 -12.75 12.27 1.98
N LYS A 22 -11.47 12.21 2.37
CA LYS A 22 -10.52 11.21 1.92
C LYS A 22 -10.44 10.10 2.99
N PRO A 23 -10.91 8.87 2.73
CA PRO A 23 -10.66 7.74 3.62
C PRO A 23 -9.16 7.41 3.66
N LEU A 24 -8.73 6.64 4.65
CA LEU A 24 -7.35 6.17 4.71
C LEU A 24 -7.14 4.98 3.77
N LEU A 25 -6.00 4.94 3.07
CA LEU A 25 -5.60 3.79 2.26
C LEU A 25 -4.42 3.07 2.91
N PHE A 26 -4.60 1.79 3.19
CA PHE A 26 -3.57 0.96 3.84
C PHE A 26 -2.90 0.02 2.83
N GLY A 27 -1.57 -0.07 2.90
CA GLY A 27 -0.78 -1.07 2.19
C GLY A 27 -0.73 -2.38 2.99
N ILE A 28 -0.73 -3.53 2.31
CA ILE A 28 -0.66 -4.84 2.99
C ILE A 28 0.70 -5.48 2.76
N VAL A 29 1.49 -5.60 3.82
CA VAL A 29 2.80 -6.25 3.82
C VAL A 29 2.60 -7.76 3.74
N GLN A 30 3.15 -8.35 2.69
CA GLN A 30 3.15 -9.78 2.40
C GLN A 30 4.57 -10.37 2.56
N GLY A 31 4.71 -11.68 2.47
CA GLY A 31 6.00 -12.37 2.63
C GLY A 31 5.94 -13.65 3.47
N GLY A 32 4.74 -14.06 3.90
CA GLY A 32 4.54 -15.29 4.68
C GLY A 32 5.34 -15.30 5.98
N SER A 33 6.01 -16.42 6.27
CA SER A 33 6.85 -16.58 7.45
C SER A 33 8.29 -16.11 7.27
N PHE A 34 8.62 -15.47 6.13
CA PHE A 34 9.98 -15.07 5.79
C PHE A 34 10.22 -13.58 6.11
N PRO A 35 11.02 -13.25 7.15
CA PRO A 35 11.23 -11.86 7.56
C PRO A 35 11.83 -10.98 6.47
N GLU A 36 12.75 -11.54 5.67
CA GLU A 36 13.41 -10.80 4.59
C GLU A 36 12.44 -10.40 3.48
N LEU A 37 11.49 -11.28 3.15
CA LEU A 37 10.44 -10.98 2.17
C LEU A 37 9.44 -9.94 2.73
N ARG A 38 9.13 -10.00 4.03
CA ARG A 38 8.30 -8.96 4.68
C ARG A 38 9.00 -7.61 4.68
N ARG A 39 10.32 -7.57 4.93
CA ARG A 39 11.12 -6.35 4.85
C ARG A 39 11.13 -5.79 3.42
N GLU A 40 11.42 -6.61 2.42
CA GLU A 40 11.40 -6.17 1.01
C GLU A 40 10.01 -5.63 0.62
N CYS A 41 8.94 -6.36 0.93
CA CYS A 41 7.59 -5.92 0.62
C CYS A 41 7.23 -4.62 1.35
N GLY A 42 7.60 -4.50 2.63
CA GLY A 42 7.38 -3.32 3.46
C GLY A 42 8.07 -2.08 2.88
N THR A 43 9.37 -2.14 2.63
CA THR A 43 10.15 -1.03 2.05
C THR A 43 9.59 -0.59 0.71
N ARG A 44 9.24 -1.53 -0.18
CA ARG A 44 8.67 -1.18 -1.49
C ARG A 44 7.26 -0.59 -1.42
N LEU A 45 6.47 -0.96 -0.41
CA LEU A 45 5.16 -0.35 -0.16
C LEU A 45 5.30 1.02 0.52
N GLU A 46 6.33 1.21 1.34
CA GLU A 46 6.69 2.51 1.92
C GLU A 46 7.01 3.54 0.82
N GLU A 47 7.84 3.16 -0.15
CA GLU A 47 8.18 3.98 -1.32
C GLU A 47 6.96 4.43 -2.14
N ILE A 48 5.88 3.65 -2.15
CA ILE A 48 4.63 3.97 -2.87
C ILE A 48 3.78 5.01 -2.10
N GLY A 49 3.86 5.05 -0.77
CA GLY A 49 3.11 5.98 0.07
C GLY A 49 1.67 5.55 0.38
N PHE A 50 1.48 4.92 1.53
CA PHE A 50 0.17 4.61 2.11
C PHE A 50 -0.03 5.35 3.43
N ASP A 51 -1.28 5.49 3.87
CA ASP A 51 -1.60 6.17 5.14
C ASP A 51 -1.35 5.25 6.35
N GLY A 52 -1.17 3.94 6.10
CA GLY A 52 -0.82 2.93 7.10
C GLY A 52 -0.50 1.58 6.47
N TYR A 53 -0.02 0.64 7.29
CA TYR A 53 0.42 -0.68 6.83
C TYR A 53 -0.14 -1.79 7.71
N GLY A 54 -0.79 -2.77 7.08
CA GLY A 54 -1.25 -3.99 7.72
C GLY A 54 -0.37 -5.19 7.37
N PHE A 55 -0.28 -6.17 8.25
CA PHE A 55 0.38 -7.44 7.97
C PHE A 55 -0.66 -8.45 7.48
N GLY A 56 -0.47 -8.96 6.27
CA GLY A 56 -1.25 -10.07 5.72
C GLY A 56 -0.43 -11.32 5.52
#